data_AF-A0A851M5B7-F1
#
_entry.id   AF-A0A851M5B7-F1
#
_cell.length_a   1.000
_cell.length_b   1.000
_cell.length_c   1.000
_cell.angle_alpha   90.00
_cell.angle_beta   90.00
_cell.angle_gamma   90.00
#
_symmetry.space_group_name_H-M   'P 1'
#
loop_
_entity.id
_entity.type
_entity.pdbx_description
1 polymer ?
#
loop_
_entity_poly.entity_id
_entity_poly.type
_entity_poly.pdbx_seq_one_letter_code
_entity_poly.pdbx_strand_id
1 'polypeptide(L)'
;QRAERQTRMMDSIQYAEFCESRQLSFSKKASKFRDWLDCSSMEIKPNAVAMEILAYLAYETVAQLVDLALLVKQDMAPKAGDPFSHAISATFIQYHNSTE
;
A
#
# COMPACT_ATOMS: atom_id res chain seq x y z
N GLN A 1 -9.27 -13.09 5.45
CA GLN A 1 -9.91 -12.14 4.51
C GLN A 1 -8.95 -11.50 3.49
N ARG A 2 -8.01 -10.60 3.85
CA ARG A 2 -7.09 -9.96 2.86
C ARG A 2 -6.21 -10.98 2.12
N ALA A 3 -5.49 -11.81 2.87
CA ALA A 3 -4.62 -12.83 2.30
C ALA A 3 -5.38 -13.82 1.40
N GLU A 4 -6.55 -14.29 1.85
CA GLU A 4 -7.41 -15.18 1.05
C GLU A 4 -7.91 -14.54 -0.24
N ARG A 5 -8.05 -13.21 -0.30
CA ARG A 5 -8.40 -12.52 -1.54
C ARG A 5 -7.21 -12.50 -2.50
N GLN A 6 -6.00 -12.26 -2.00
CA GLN A 6 -4.78 -12.25 -2.80
C GLN A 6 -4.44 -13.62 -3.37
N THR A 7 -4.62 -14.71 -2.61
CA THR A 7 -4.14 -16.04 -3.01
C THR A 7 -5.07 -16.83 -3.93
N ARG A 8 -6.30 -16.36 -4.19
CA ARG A 8 -7.32 -17.12 -4.96
C ARG A 8 -6.93 -17.45 -6.39
N MET A 9 -6.14 -16.59 -7.03
CA MET A 9 -5.78 -16.69 -8.44
C MET A 9 -4.29 -16.96 -8.66
N MET A 10 -3.55 -17.24 -7.58
CA MET A 10 -2.11 -17.47 -7.66
C MET A 10 -1.81 -18.87 -8.18
N ASP A 11 -0.83 -18.99 -9.08
CA ASP A 11 -0.22 -20.27 -9.41
C ASP A 11 0.70 -20.76 -8.26
N SER A 12 1.25 -21.96 -8.41
CA SER A 12 2.10 -22.58 -7.37
C SER A 12 3.36 -21.78 -7.05
N ILE A 13 3.95 -21.11 -8.04
CA ILE A 13 5.19 -20.33 -7.86
C ILE A 13 4.84 -19.04 -7.11
N GLN A 14 3.81 -18.33 -7.59
CA GLN A 14 3.31 -17.11 -6.95
C GLN A 14 2.86 -17.35 -5.50
N TYR A 15 2.22 -18.48 -5.23
CA TYR A 15 1.80 -18.83 -3.88
C TYR A 15 2.99 -19.14 -2.96
N ALA A 16 4.05 -19.78 -3.47
CA ALA A 16 5.27 -20.03 -2.71
C ALA A 16 5.98 -18.72 -2.34
N GLU A 17 6.15 -17.81 -3.30
CA GLU A 17 6.72 -16.47 -3.08
C GLU A 17 5.87 -15.64 -2.10
N PHE A 18 4.54 -15.73 -2.19
CA PHE A 18 3.63 -15.10 -1.25
C PHE A 18 3.85 -15.62 0.17
N CYS A 19 3.95 -16.95 0.34
CA CYS A 19 4.21 -17.56 1.64
C CYS A 19 5.55 -17.12 2.23
N GLU A 20 6.62 -17.10 1.42
CA GLU A 20 7.94 -16.65 1.84
C GLU A 20 7.92 -15.19 2.29
N SER A 21 7.35 -14.32 1.47
CA SER A 21 7.23 -12.88 1.75
C SER A 21 6.42 -12.62 3.01
N ARG A 22 5.35 -13.39 3.24
CA ARG A 22 4.49 -13.26 4.42
C ARG A 22 5.17 -13.69 5.72
N GLN A 23 6.14 -14.60 5.66
CA GLN A 23 6.92 -15.02 6.83
C GLN A 23 8.03 -14.04 7.18
N LEU A 24 8.25 -12.99 6.38
CA LEU A 24 9.15 -11.90 6.74
C LEU A 24 8.50 -10.99 7.79
N SER A 25 9.31 -10.56 8.75
CA SER A 25 8.88 -9.66 9.82
C SER A 25 10.04 -8.78 10.24
N PHE A 26 9.71 -7.61 10.81
CA PHE A 26 10.67 -6.71 11.43
C PHE A 26 11.43 -7.37 12.60
N SER A 27 10.87 -8.41 13.20
CA SER A 27 11.53 -9.18 14.28
C SER A 27 12.74 -9.99 13.80
N LYS A 28 12.85 -10.36 12.51
CA LYS A 28 14.02 -11.10 11.97
C LYS A 28 15.34 -10.34 12.13
N LYS A 29 15.29 -9.00 12.21
CA LYS A 29 16.45 -8.13 12.48
C LYS A 29 16.21 -7.29 13.74
N ALA A 30 15.85 -7.96 14.84
CA ALA A 30 15.44 -7.34 16.09
C ALA A 30 16.34 -6.20 16.59
N SER A 31 17.68 -6.35 16.53
CA SER A 31 18.60 -5.29 16.95
C SER A 31 18.46 -4.03 16.09
N LYS A 32 18.48 -4.17 14.76
CA LYS A 32 18.29 -3.03 13.84
C LYS A 32 16.92 -2.38 14.01
N PHE A 33 15.88 -3.16 14.29
CA PHE A 33 14.55 -2.63 14.52
C PHE A 33 14.47 -1.83 15.83
N ARG A 34 15.10 -2.33 16.91
CA ARG A 34 15.24 -1.58 18.17
C ARG A 34 16.05 -0.30 18.03
N ASP A 35 17.13 -0.35 17.26
CA ASP A 35 17.98 0.81 16.99
C ASP A 35 17.20 1.86 16.17
N TRP A 36 16.43 1.43 15.17
CA TRP A 36 15.58 2.30 14.36
C TRP A 36 14.47 2.98 15.17
N LEU A 37 13.87 2.27 16.12
CA LEU A 37 12.90 2.81 17.07
C LEU A 37 13.55 3.70 18.15
N ASP A 38 14.89 3.76 18.19
CA ASP A 38 15.67 4.40 19.25
C ASP A 38 15.23 3.97 20.66
N CYS A 39 15.05 2.66 20.86
CA CYS A 39 14.66 2.11 22.17
C CYS A 39 15.68 2.41 23.29
N SER A 40 16.90 2.83 22.94
CA SER A 40 17.94 3.28 23.87
C SER A 40 17.60 4.56 24.60
N SER A 41 16.91 5.49 23.94
CA SER A 41 16.54 6.79 24.51
C SER A 41 15.24 6.76 25.31
N MET A 42 14.47 5.68 25.20
CA MET A 42 13.21 5.50 25.92
C MET A 42 13.45 5.28 27.42
N GLU A 43 12.71 6.00 28.26
CA GLU A 43 12.72 5.82 29.72
C GLU A 43 12.27 4.40 30.10
N ILE A 44 11.24 3.88 29.42
CA ILE A 44 10.74 2.52 29.60
C ILE A 44 11.07 1.71 28.36
N LYS A 45 11.94 0.70 28.53
CA LYS A 45 12.34 -0.18 27.44
C LYS A 45 11.26 -1.23 27.18
N PRO A 46 10.75 -1.37 25.94
CA PRO A 46 9.80 -2.41 25.61
C PRO A 46 10.44 -3.80 25.82
N ASN A 47 9.68 -4.68 26.48
CA ASN A 47 10.08 -6.07 26.68
C ASN A 47 9.93 -6.89 25.37
N ALA A 48 10.31 -8.17 25.39
CA ALA A 48 10.27 -9.03 24.21
C ALA A 48 8.87 -9.10 23.56
N VAL A 49 7.83 -9.28 24.37
CA VAL A 49 6.43 -9.35 23.89
C VAL A 49 5.99 -8.02 23.28
N ALA A 50 6.31 -6.90 23.94
CA ALA A 50 6.02 -5.58 23.39
C ALA A 50 6.74 -5.35 22.05
N MET A 51 7.98 -5.79 21.92
CA MET A 51 8.73 -5.72 20.66
C MET A 51 8.10 -6.57 19.55
N GLU A 52 7.59 -7.76 19.87
CA GLU A 52 6.86 -8.59 18.91
C GLU A 52 5.57 -7.92 18.44
N ILE A 53 4.81 -7.33 19.37
CA ILE A 53 3.60 -6.56 19.06
C ILE A 53 3.95 -5.37 18.16
N LEU A 54 5.00 -4.61 18.49
CA LEU A 54 5.46 -3.48 17.67
C LEU A 54 5.89 -3.92 16.27
N ALA A 55 6.60 -5.04 16.14
CA ALA A 55 7.00 -5.59 14.85
C ALA A 55 5.78 -6.03 14.01
N TYR A 56 4.78 -6.63 14.63
CA TYR A 56 3.53 -7.00 13.97
C TYR A 56 2.73 -5.75 13.52
N LEU A 57 2.61 -4.75 14.38
CA LEU A 57 1.94 -3.49 14.05
C LEU A 57 2.64 -2.77 12.90
N ALA A 58 3.98 -2.74 12.87
CA ALA A 58 4.73 -2.18 11.76
C ALA A 58 4.47 -2.95 10.44
N TYR A 59 4.44 -4.28 10.50
CA TYR A 59 4.10 -5.14 9.35
C TYR A 59 2.70 -4.82 8.79
N GLU A 60 1.68 -4.78 9.64
CA GLU A 60 0.31 -4.45 9.24
C GLU A 60 0.17 -3.01 8.74
N THR A 61 0.88 -2.06 9.35
CA THR A 61 0.85 -0.65 8.94
C THR A 61 1.39 -0.48 7.52
N VAL A 62 2.52 -1.12 7.20
CA VAL A 62 3.07 -1.10 5.84
C VAL A 62 2.09 -1.75 4.86
N ALA A 63 1.47 -2.87 5.22
CA ALA A 63 0.49 -3.53 4.36
C ALA A 63 -0.72 -2.63 4.03
N GLN A 64 -1.27 -1.95 5.04
CA GLN A 64 -2.40 -1.02 4.84
C GLN A 64 -2.00 0.21 4.03
N LEU A 65 -0.83 0.79 4.30
CA LEU A 65 -0.32 1.94 3.55
C LEU A 65 -0.15 1.61 2.06
N VAL A 66 0.44 0.45 1.76
CA VAL A 66 0.64 0.00 0.37
C VAL A 66 -0.70 -0.26 -0.33
N ASP A 67 -1.66 -0.89 0.36
CA ASP A 67 -3.00 -1.11 -0.21
C ASP A 67 -3.69 0.19 -0.59
N LEU A 68 -3.69 1.16 0.32
CA LEU A 68 -4.29 2.47 0.08
C LEU A 68 -3.56 3.21 -1.05
N ALA A 69 -2.22 3.16 -1.08
CA ALA A 69 -1.44 3.77 -2.14
C ALA A 69 -1.73 3.15 -3.52
N LEU A 70 -1.96 1.84 -3.58
CA LEU A 70 -2.35 1.16 -4.83
C LEU A 70 -3.76 1.57 -5.28
N LEU A 71 -4.71 1.77 -4.36
CA LEU A 71 -6.04 2.30 -4.68
C LEU A 71 -5.94 3.73 -5.24
N VAL A 72 -5.20 4.61 -4.56
CA VAL A 72 -4.97 5.99 -5.05
C VAL A 72 -4.32 5.99 -6.42
N LYS A 73 -3.30 5.14 -6.64
CA LYS A 73 -2.64 5.01 -7.95
C LYS A 73 -3.62 4.56 -9.04
N GLN A 74 -4.52 3.64 -8.72
CA GLN A 74 -5.54 3.17 -9.65
C GLN A 74 -6.55 4.27 -9.99
N ASP A 75 -6.96 5.07 -9.00
CA ASP A 75 -7.88 6.20 -9.21
C ASP A 75 -7.26 7.36 -9.99
N MET A 76 -5.95 7.59 -9.82
CA MET A 76 -5.20 8.61 -10.55
C MET A 76 -4.84 8.18 -11.98
N ALA A 77 -4.87 6.88 -12.29
CA ALA A 77 -4.66 6.42 -13.65
C ALA A 77 -5.81 6.96 -14.53
N PRO A 78 -5.51 7.67 -15.64
CA PRO A 78 -6.57 8.12 -16.54
C PRO A 78 -7.37 6.89 -16.96
N LYS A 79 -8.68 6.91 -16.72
CA LYS A 79 -9.57 5.83 -17.15
C LYS A 79 -9.48 5.75 -18.66
N ALA A 80 -8.64 4.84 -19.17
CA ALA A 80 -8.61 4.51 -20.58
C ALA A 80 -10.02 4.02 -20.93
N GLY A 81 -10.83 4.89 -21.54
CA GLY A 81 -12.24 4.64 -21.81
C GLY A 81 -13.25 5.48 -21.04
N ASP A 82 -12.91 6.63 -20.45
CA ASP A 82 -13.96 7.64 -20.22
C ASP A 82 -14.47 8.10 -21.60
N PRO A 83 -15.70 7.70 -22.02
CA PRO A 83 -16.22 8.01 -23.36
C PRO A 83 -16.43 9.52 -23.57
N PHE A 84 -16.39 10.29 -22.49
CA PHE A 84 -16.59 11.73 -22.47
C PHE A 84 -15.29 12.52 -22.28
N SER A 85 -14.13 11.86 -22.22
CA SER A 85 -12.81 12.54 -22.13
C SER A 85 -12.58 13.55 -23.25
N HIS A 86 -13.16 13.28 -24.43
CA HIS A 86 -13.11 14.13 -25.62
C HIS A 86 -14.43 14.87 -25.89
N ALA A 87 -15.46 14.67 -25.06
CA ALA A 87 -16.75 15.32 -25.24
C ALA A 87 -16.66 16.78 -24.79
N ILE A 88 -16.15 17.62 -25.68
CA ILE A 88 -16.30 19.07 -25.57
C ILE A 88 -17.75 19.41 -25.92
N SER A 89 -18.50 20.00 -24.99
CA SER A 89 -19.88 20.44 -25.22
C SER A 89 -19.93 21.39 -26.43
N ALA A 90 -20.89 21.22 -27.34
CA ALA A 90 -21.07 22.10 -28.49
C ALA A 90 -21.20 23.58 -28.08
N THR A 91 -21.75 23.85 -26.89
CA THR A 91 -21.84 25.17 -26.27
C THR A 91 -20.46 25.81 -26.04
N PHE A 92 -19.46 25.01 -25.66
CA PHE A 92 -18.09 25.46 -25.43
C PHE A 92 -17.38 25.82 -26.75
N ILE A 93 -17.61 25.04 -27.81
CA ILE A 93 -17.06 25.30 -29.16
C ILE A 93 -17.66 26.58 -29.76
N GLN A 94 -18.97 26.79 -29.59
CA GLN A 94 -19.63 28.01 -30.08
C GLN A 94 -19.13 29.27 -29.37
N TYR A 95 -18.87 29.21 -28.06
CA TYR A 95 -18.35 30.37 -27.33
C TYR A 95 -16.95 30.77 -27.79
N HIS A 96 -16.06 29.79 -28.02
CA HIS A 96 -14.69 30.04 -28.46
C HIS A 96 -14.63 30.60 -29.90
N ASN A 97 -15.46 30.10 -30.81
CA ASN A 97 -15.52 30.59 -32.19
C ASN A 97 -16.23 31.95 -32.35
N SER A 98 -16.94 32.42 -31.32
CA SER A 98 -17.60 33.74 -31.32
C SER A 98 -16.71 34.85 -30.75
N THR A 99 -15.54 34.49 -30.20
CA THR A 99 -14.58 35.41 -29.57
C THR A 99 -13.29 35.63 -30.39
N GLU A 100 -13.22 35.10 -31.61
CA GLU A 100 -12.23 35.53 -32.63
C GLU A 100 -12.85 36.48 -33.66
#